data_AF-A0A968JVI3-F1
#
_entry.id   AF-A0A968JVI3-F1
#
_cell.length_a   1.000
_cell.length_b   1.000
_cell.length_c   1.000
_cell.angle_alpha   90.00
_cell.angle_beta   90.00
_cell.angle_gamma   90.00
#
_symmetry.space_group_name_H-M   'P 1'
#
loop_
_entity.id
_entity.type
_entity.pdbx_description
1 polymer ?
#
loop_
_entity_poly.entity_id
_entity_poly.type
_entity_poly.pdbx_seq_one_letter_code
_entity_poly.pdbx_strand_id
1 'polypeptide(L)'
;MFFVSKGDNAPGETPKIYIRGPGSINNTDPLFVVDGFPITKQEDLNFDLNDVESVEVLKDASSAAIYGSRAANGVVLITTKRGKEGKPKFNFSTYQSVYKPLNVPELVNAADYAYYKDMSFRNAANGKPENYLYGKVVAGDTILPTDTDWFDVLYRDGKIQNYRLDYSAGNEISKLYASFTYFKEEGAIIKNRI
;
A
#
# COMPACT_ATOMS: atom_id res chain seq x y z
N MET A 1 -8.27 5.19 21.36
CA MET A 1 -7.08 5.15 20.49
C MET A 1 -7.52 4.74 19.08
N PHE A 2 -6.89 5.27 18.03
CA PHE A 2 -7.19 4.94 16.62
C PHE A 2 -5.94 4.35 16.00
N PHE A 3 -6.06 3.19 15.35
CA PHE A 3 -4.95 2.47 14.76
C PHE A 3 -5.25 2.14 13.30
N VAL A 4 -4.25 2.34 12.45
CA VAL A 4 -4.27 1.94 11.04
C VAL A 4 -3.11 1.00 10.81
N SER A 5 -3.39 -0.17 10.23
CA SER A 5 -2.37 -1.15 9.85
C SER A 5 -2.51 -1.48 8.37
N LYS A 6 -1.41 -1.41 7.63
CA LYS A 6 -1.32 -1.91 6.26
C LYS A 6 -0.52 -3.23 6.31
N GLY A 7 -1.10 -4.32 5.80
CA GLY A 7 -0.56 -5.67 5.96
C GLY A 7 0.60 -5.90 5.02
N ASP A 8 0.34 -5.79 3.72
CA ASP A 8 1.35 -5.90 2.68
C ASP A 8 1.55 -4.53 2.00
N ASN A 9 2.77 -4.24 1.58
CA ASN A 9 3.07 -2.99 0.87
C ASN A 9 2.60 -3.02 -0.60
N ALA A 10 1.57 -3.80 -0.89
CA ALA A 10 0.99 -3.87 -2.22
C ALA A 10 0.31 -2.53 -2.56
N PRO A 11 0.55 -2.00 -3.77
CA PRO A 11 -0.32 -1.00 -4.38
C PRO A 11 -1.78 -1.48 -4.33
N GLY A 12 -2.73 -0.60 -4.01
CA GLY A 12 -4.16 -0.91 -3.99
C GLY A 12 -4.67 -1.72 -2.79
N GLU A 13 -3.84 -2.10 -1.82
CA GLU A 13 -4.32 -2.79 -0.62
C GLU A 13 -5.11 -1.84 0.30
N THR A 14 -6.31 -2.27 0.68
CA THR A 14 -7.17 -1.59 1.64
C THR A 14 -6.58 -1.70 3.06
N PRO A 15 -6.20 -0.59 3.71
CA PRO A 15 -5.62 -0.62 5.06
C PRO A 15 -6.67 -1.04 6.09
N LYS A 16 -6.30 -1.83 7.10
CA LYS A 16 -7.20 -2.19 8.20
C LYS A 16 -7.27 -1.07 9.24
N ILE A 17 -8.49 -0.69 9.64
CA ILE A 17 -8.74 0.40 10.60
C ILE A 17 -9.37 -0.18 11.87
N TYR A 18 -8.79 0.17 13.03
CA TYR A 18 -9.33 -0.20 14.34
C TYR A 18 -9.60 1.03 15.20
N ILE A 19 -10.81 1.11 15.76
CA ILE A 19 -11.19 2.12 16.75
C ILE A 19 -11.20 1.43 18.12
N ARG A 20 -10.35 1.91 19.04
CA ARG A 20 -10.13 1.37 20.39
C ARG A 20 -9.47 -0.02 20.44
N GLY A 21 -8.86 -0.47 19.35
CA GLY A 21 -8.24 -1.79 19.27
C GLY A 21 -9.26 -2.91 19.02
N PRO A 22 -8.82 -4.16 18.88
CA PRO A 22 -9.72 -5.27 18.57
C PRO A 22 -10.60 -5.61 19.79
N GLY A 23 -11.89 -5.26 19.72
CA GLY A 23 -12.89 -5.53 20.76
C GLY A 23 -13.65 -6.85 20.61
N SER A 24 -13.40 -7.60 19.53
CA SER A 24 -14.08 -8.86 19.20
C SER A 24 -13.14 -9.77 18.43
N ILE A 25 -13.32 -11.09 18.56
CA ILE A 25 -12.51 -12.11 17.88
C ILE A 25 -12.90 -12.26 16.40
N ASN A 26 -14.14 -11.89 16.05
CA ASN A 26 -14.69 -12.18 14.71
C ASN A 26 -14.68 -10.98 13.76
N ASN A 27 -15.27 -9.84 14.15
CA ASN A 27 -15.35 -8.65 13.32
C ASN A 27 -15.15 -7.39 14.18
N THR A 28 -14.16 -6.59 13.81
CA THR A 28 -13.76 -5.37 14.51
C THR A 28 -13.73 -4.15 13.58
N ASP A 29 -14.26 -4.29 12.37
CA ASP A 29 -14.32 -3.20 11.41
C ASP A 29 -15.31 -2.13 11.89
N PRO A 30 -14.97 -0.84 11.77
CA PRO A 30 -15.89 0.24 12.08
C PRO A 30 -16.94 0.41 10.99
N LEU A 31 -18.03 1.10 11.32
CA LEU A 31 -19.00 1.52 10.30
C LEU A 31 -18.48 2.76 9.58
N PHE A 32 -18.44 2.74 8.25
CA PHE A 32 -18.16 3.93 7.46
C PHE A 32 -19.47 4.60 7.08
N VAL A 33 -19.51 5.93 7.10
CA VAL A 33 -20.68 6.70 6.67
C VAL A 33 -20.20 7.77 5.73
N VAL A 34 -20.63 7.73 4.47
CA VAL A 34 -20.27 8.71 3.44
C VAL A 34 -21.50 9.55 3.12
N ASP A 35 -21.44 10.85 3.40
CA ASP A 35 -22.56 11.79 3.18
C ASP A 35 -23.91 11.32 3.76
N GLY A 36 -23.86 10.61 4.89
CA GLY A 36 -25.05 10.06 5.58
C GLY A 36 -25.45 8.65 5.16
N PHE A 37 -24.81 8.07 4.14
CA PHE A 37 -25.06 6.70 3.72
C PHE A 37 -24.09 5.72 4.40
N PRO A 38 -24.59 4.72 5.15
CA PRO A 38 -23.74 3.76 5.83
C PRO A 38 -23.18 2.73 4.84
N ILE A 39 -21.86 2.57 4.85
CA ILE A 39 -21.10 1.57 4.12
C ILE A 39 -20.49 0.60 5.13
N THR A 40 -20.85 -0.68 5.03
CA THR A 40 -20.47 -1.70 6.02
C THR A 40 -19.13 -2.35 5.73
N LYS A 41 -18.62 -2.24 4.50
CA LYS A 41 -17.34 -2.83 4.13
C LYS A 41 -16.41 -1.78 3.56
N GLN A 42 -15.15 -1.82 3.99
CA GLN A 42 -14.16 -0.85 3.54
C GLN A 42 -13.84 -1.00 2.04
N GLU A 43 -13.97 -2.20 1.47
CA GLU A 43 -13.82 -2.48 0.04
C GLU A 43 -14.86 -1.75 -0.84
N ASP A 44 -16.01 -1.39 -0.27
CA ASP A 44 -17.07 -0.67 -0.98
C ASP A 44 -16.82 0.86 -1.00
N LEU A 45 -15.77 1.35 -0.31
CA LEU A 45 -15.36 2.75 -0.33
C LEU A 45 -14.58 3.06 -1.62
N ASN A 46 -15.29 3.13 -2.74
CA ASN A 46 -14.70 3.48 -4.03
C ASN A 46 -14.94 4.96 -4.37
N PHE A 47 -14.26 5.85 -3.65
CA PHE A 47 -14.24 7.28 -3.96
C PHE A 47 -12.82 7.83 -3.84
N ASP A 48 -12.54 8.92 -4.54
CA ASP A 48 -11.26 9.59 -4.47
C ASP A 48 -11.12 10.31 -3.11
N LEU A 49 -10.08 9.97 -2.33
CA LEU A 49 -9.78 10.60 -1.05
C LEU A 49 -9.57 12.12 -1.17
N ASN A 50 -9.17 12.60 -2.34
CA ASN A 50 -9.04 14.04 -2.59
C ASN A 50 -10.41 14.75 -2.65
N ASP A 51 -11.52 14.03 -2.81
CA ASP A 51 -12.87 14.58 -2.72
C ASP A 51 -13.42 14.63 -1.30
N VAL A 52 -12.66 14.14 -0.31
CA VAL A 52 -13.04 14.24 1.10
C VAL A 52 -12.81 15.67 1.58
N GLU A 53 -13.85 16.25 2.20
CA GLU A 53 -13.78 17.52 2.91
C GLU A 53 -13.36 17.30 4.37
N SER A 54 -13.95 16.31 5.04
CA SER A 54 -13.62 15.98 6.41
C SER A 54 -13.79 14.50 6.72
N VAL A 55 -12.97 14.01 7.66
CA VAL A 55 -13.12 12.70 8.28
C VAL A 55 -13.27 12.89 9.79
N GLU A 56 -14.41 12.48 10.32
CA GLU A 56 -14.72 12.51 11.73
C GLU A 56 -14.83 11.09 12.28
N VAL A 57 -14.21 10.83 13.42
CA VAL A 57 -14.22 9.51 14.04
C VAL A 57 -15.01 9.57 15.34
N LEU A 58 -16.20 8.97 15.34
CA LEU A 58 -17.06 8.85 16.50
C LEU A 58 -16.61 7.65 17.32
N LYS A 59 -15.90 7.94 18.41
CA LYS A 59 -15.28 6.94 19.27
C LYS A 59 -16.22 6.49 20.40
N ASP A 60 -17.17 7.33 20.79
CA ASP A 60 -18.02 7.10 21.97
C ASP A 60 -19.39 6.54 21.61
N ALA A 61 -19.92 5.69 22.50
CA ALA A 61 -21.20 5.00 22.32
C ALA A 61 -22.37 5.99 22.17
N SER A 62 -22.35 7.13 22.88
CA SER A 62 -23.38 8.16 22.77
C SER A 62 -23.39 8.84 21.41
N SER A 63 -22.22 9.17 20.86
CA SER A 63 -22.08 9.76 19.52
C SER A 63 -22.42 8.79 18.39
N ALA A 64 -22.14 7.51 18.60
CA ALA A 64 -22.33 6.45 17.62
C ALA A 64 -23.75 5.83 17.67
N ALA A 65 -24.51 6.04 18.75
CA ALA A 65 -25.82 5.41 18.99
C ALA A 65 -26.86 5.66 17.90
N ILE A 66 -26.77 6.79 17.20
CA ILE A 66 -27.68 7.15 16.09
C ILE A 66 -27.57 6.13 14.94
N TYR A 67 -26.40 5.50 14.78
CA TYR A 67 -26.13 4.51 13.73
C TYR A 67 -26.38 3.05 14.18
N GLY A 68 -26.91 2.85 15.40
CA GLY A 68 -27.39 1.56 15.90
C GLY A 68 -26.29 0.55 16.23
N SER A 69 -26.65 -0.74 16.26
CA SER A 69 -25.76 -1.83 16.68
C SER A 69 -24.51 -2.01 15.82
N ARG A 70 -24.56 -1.57 14.55
CA ARG A 70 -23.41 -1.60 13.61
C ARG A 70 -22.31 -0.62 14.00
N ALA A 71 -22.62 0.36 14.84
CA ALA A 71 -21.69 1.37 15.33
C ALA A 71 -20.97 0.95 16.63
N ALA A 72 -21.15 -0.31 17.08
CA ALA A 72 -20.52 -0.83 18.29
C ALA A 72 -18.98 -0.77 18.25
N ASN A 73 -18.39 -0.88 17.06
CA ASN A 73 -16.96 -0.75 16.81
C ASN A 73 -16.53 0.69 16.46
N GLY A 74 -17.41 1.68 16.64
CA GLY A 74 -17.21 3.08 16.26
C GLY A 74 -17.65 3.40 14.83
N VAL A 75 -17.68 4.70 14.52
CA VAL A 75 -18.10 5.22 13.20
C VAL A 75 -17.03 6.14 12.63
N VAL A 76 -16.73 5.96 11.35
CA VAL A 76 -15.91 6.89 10.55
C VAL A 76 -16.85 7.63 9.60
N LEU A 77 -17.12 8.90 9.90
CA LEU A 77 -17.94 9.78 9.09
C LEU A 77 -17.05 10.51 8.09
N ILE A 78 -17.40 10.40 6.81
CA ILE A 78 -16.71 11.00 5.68
C ILE A 78 -17.69 11.96 5.01
N THR A 79 -17.30 13.22 4.94
CA THR A 79 -18.06 14.26 4.21
C THR A 79 -17.32 14.59 2.92
N THR A 80 -18.02 14.60 1.79
CA THR A 80 -17.42 14.97 0.50
C THR A 80 -17.51 16.48 0.23
N LYS A 81 -16.57 17.00 -0.56
CA LYS A 81 -16.52 18.41 -0.95
C LYS A 81 -17.78 18.79 -1.73
N ARG A 82 -18.36 19.94 -1.35
CA ARG A 82 -19.53 20.52 -2.02
C ARG A 82 -19.20 21.84 -2.72
N GLY A 83 -20.06 22.22 -3.66
CA GLY A 83 -19.98 23.51 -4.34
C GLY A 83 -20.04 24.65 -3.32
N LYS A 84 -19.25 25.70 -3.54
CA LYS A 84 -19.25 26.91 -2.70
C LYS A 84 -19.85 28.06 -3.47
N GLU A 85 -20.53 28.95 -2.75
CA GLU A 85 -21.07 30.17 -3.34
C GLU A 85 -19.94 31.08 -3.84
N GLY A 86 -20.20 31.71 -4.98
CA GLY A 86 -19.30 32.68 -5.58
C GLY A 86 -18.84 32.28 -6.98
N LYS A 87 -17.75 32.91 -7.41
CA LYS A 87 -17.23 32.74 -8.77
C LYS A 87 -16.80 31.29 -9.00
N PRO A 88 -17.10 30.70 -10.17
CA PRO A 88 -16.63 29.37 -10.53
C PRO A 88 -15.11 29.25 -10.36
N LYS A 89 -14.67 28.16 -9.73
CA LYS A 89 -13.26 27.84 -9.53
C LYS A 89 -12.91 26.55 -10.27
N PHE A 90 -11.80 26.63 -10.99
CA PHE A 90 -11.17 25.49 -11.63
C PHE A 90 -9.82 25.27 -10.97
N ASN A 91 -9.56 24.04 -10.56
CA ASN A 91 -8.27 23.65 -10.02
C ASN A 91 -7.76 22.44 -10.80
N PHE A 92 -6.53 22.53 -11.29
CA PHE A 92 -5.85 21.41 -11.93
C PHE A 92 -4.58 21.12 -11.15
N SER A 93 -4.47 19.91 -10.64
CA SER A 93 -3.30 19.44 -9.91
C SER A 93 -2.74 18.21 -10.57
N THR A 94 -1.42 18.17 -10.71
CA THR A 94 -0.71 17.00 -11.22
C THR A 94 0.56 16.77 -10.41
N TYR A 95 0.92 15.52 -10.25
CA TYR A 95 2.24 15.15 -9.77
C TYR A 95 2.70 13.86 -10.46
N GLN A 96 4.02 13.75 -10.55
CA GLN A 96 4.70 12.55 -11.00
C GLN A 96 5.79 12.24 -9.99
N SER A 97 5.90 10.97 -9.59
CA SER A 97 6.89 10.52 -8.62
C SER A 97 7.58 9.26 -9.10
N VAL A 98 8.87 9.15 -8.81
CA VAL A 98 9.67 7.95 -9.03
C VAL A 98 10.19 7.49 -7.67
N TYR A 99 10.02 6.21 -7.35
CA TYR A 99 10.46 5.66 -6.06
C TYR A 99 11.26 4.37 -6.25
N LYS A 100 12.19 4.14 -5.33
CA LYS A 100 13.01 2.93 -5.27
C LYS A 100 12.63 2.08 -4.06
N PRO A 101 12.76 0.75 -4.11
CA PRO A 101 12.56 -0.09 -2.93
C PRO A 101 13.58 0.26 -1.85
N LEU A 102 13.12 0.54 -0.62
CA LEU A 102 13.96 1.07 0.46
C LEU A 102 14.86 0.02 1.15
N ASN A 103 14.52 -1.28 1.07
CA ASN A 103 15.21 -2.35 1.82
C ASN A 103 15.41 -3.59 0.94
N VAL A 104 16.24 -3.47 -0.10
CA VAL A 104 16.68 -4.62 -0.89
C VAL A 104 17.89 -5.25 -0.17
N PRO A 105 17.80 -6.49 0.32
CA PRO A 105 18.95 -7.13 0.96
C PRO A 105 20.04 -7.42 -0.06
N GLU A 106 21.29 -7.15 0.31
CA GLU A 106 22.45 -7.50 -0.50
C GLU A 106 22.63 -9.02 -0.50
N LEU A 107 22.63 -9.63 -1.69
CA LEU A 107 22.92 -11.05 -1.87
C LEU A 107 24.41 -11.26 -2.11
N VAL A 108 24.94 -12.36 -1.57
CA VAL A 108 26.28 -12.83 -1.96
C VAL A 108 26.26 -13.24 -3.43
N ASN A 109 27.33 -12.89 -4.16
CA ASN A 109 27.49 -13.34 -5.54
C ASN A 109 27.62 -14.88 -5.60
N ALA A 110 27.41 -15.43 -6.79
CA ALA A 110 27.40 -16.88 -7.00
C ALA A 110 28.72 -17.58 -6.59
N ALA A 111 29.87 -16.90 -6.78
CA ALA A 111 31.19 -17.45 -6.47
C ALA A 111 31.45 -17.53 -4.95
N ASP A 112 31.14 -16.46 -4.23
CA ASP A 112 31.25 -16.39 -2.77
C ASP A 112 30.28 -17.38 -2.13
N TYR A 113 29.05 -17.49 -2.65
CA TYR A 113 28.10 -18.52 -2.21
C TYR A 113 28.68 -19.93 -2.34
N ALA A 114 29.30 -20.25 -3.48
CA ALA A 114 29.92 -21.56 -3.71
C ALA A 114 31.11 -21.79 -2.76
N TYR A 115 31.93 -20.77 -2.52
CA TYR A 115 33.06 -20.82 -1.58
C TYR A 115 32.60 -21.05 -0.13
N TYR A 116 31.63 -20.28 0.36
CA TYR A 116 31.07 -20.46 1.70
C TYR A 116 30.41 -21.83 1.88
N LYS A 117 29.76 -22.33 0.83
CA LYS A 117 29.16 -23.67 0.83
C LYS A 117 30.23 -24.77 0.87
N ASP A 118 31.32 -24.63 0.13
CA ASP A 118 32.44 -25.58 0.21
C ASP A 118 33.09 -25.57 1.60
N MET A 119 33.34 -24.37 2.16
CA MET A 119 33.87 -24.24 3.52
C MET A 119 32.97 -24.87 4.57
N SER A 120 31.64 -24.73 4.46
CA SER A 120 30.71 -25.32 5.43
C SER A 120 30.74 -26.85 5.38
N PHE A 121 30.87 -27.45 4.20
CA PHE A 121 31.05 -28.89 4.07
C PHE A 121 32.39 -29.38 4.61
N ARG A 122 33.49 -28.67 4.33
CA ARG A 122 34.81 -29.02 4.91
C ARG A 122 34.79 -28.96 6.43
N ASN A 123 34.16 -27.93 7.00
CA ASN A 123 34.02 -27.81 8.45
C ASN A 123 33.15 -28.94 9.04
N ALA A 124 32.04 -29.31 8.38
CA ALA A 124 31.21 -30.44 8.80
C ALA A 124 31.93 -31.80 8.68
N ALA A 125 32.82 -31.95 7.70
CA ALA A 125 33.61 -33.17 7.49
C ALA A 125 34.91 -33.21 8.33
N ASN A 126 35.08 -32.35 9.33
CA ASN A 126 36.32 -32.23 10.13
C ASN A 126 37.59 -32.04 9.26
N GLY A 127 37.49 -31.24 8.21
CA GLY A 127 38.60 -30.93 7.30
C GLY A 127 38.98 -32.06 6.34
N LYS A 128 38.22 -33.17 6.30
CA LYS A 128 38.46 -34.25 5.33
C LYS A 128 37.89 -33.86 3.96
N PRO A 129 38.68 -33.94 2.88
CA PRO A 129 38.19 -33.64 1.54
C PRO A 129 37.29 -34.78 1.07
N GLU A 130 35.98 -34.61 1.23
CA GLU A 130 35.00 -35.43 0.51
C GLU A 130 34.84 -34.85 -0.89
N ASN A 131 34.78 -35.71 -1.91
CA ASN A 131 34.62 -35.37 -3.33
C ASN A 131 33.23 -34.75 -3.60
N TYR A 132 32.97 -33.59 -3.03
CA TYR A 132 31.75 -32.85 -3.26
C TYR A 132 31.89 -32.06 -4.56
N LEU A 133 30.92 -32.26 -5.44
CA LEU A 133 30.83 -31.69 -6.79
C LEU A 133 31.05 -30.16 -6.82
N TYR A 134 30.80 -29.45 -5.72
CA TYR A 134 30.98 -28.00 -5.60
C TYR A 134 32.44 -27.56 -5.44
N GLY A 135 33.31 -28.35 -4.81
CA GLY A 135 34.73 -28.03 -4.67
C GLY A 135 35.49 -28.06 -6.00
N LYS A 136 34.96 -28.78 -7.00
CA LYS A 136 35.49 -28.81 -8.37
C LYS A 136 35.08 -27.59 -9.21
N VAL A 137 34.08 -26.82 -8.78
CA VAL A 137 33.60 -25.61 -9.48
C VAL A 137 34.52 -24.41 -9.20
N VAL A 138 35.20 -24.39 -8.05
CA VAL A 138 36.14 -23.32 -7.67
C VAL A 138 37.53 -23.52 -8.31
N ALA A 139 37.88 -24.75 -8.67
CA ALA A 139 39.15 -25.10 -9.31
C ALA A 139 39.01 -25.20 -10.84
N GLY A 140 38.81 -24.06 -11.49
CA GLY A 140 39.47 -23.79 -12.76
C GLY A 140 38.80 -24.18 -14.09
N ASP A 141 37.58 -24.72 -14.17
CA ASP A 141 37.01 -25.00 -15.52
C ASP A 141 35.47 -25.13 -15.64
N THR A 142 34.70 -24.77 -14.60
CA THR A 142 33.23 -24.70 -14.74
C THR A 142 32.74 -23.34 -14.28
N ILE A 143 32.62 -22.45 -15.26
CA ILE A 143 31.96 -21.15 -15.17
C ILE A 143 30.64 -21.37 -14.41
N LEU A 144 30.45 -20.78 -13.22
CA LEU A 144 29.08 -20.52 -12.76
C LEU A 144 28.50 -19.61 -13.84
N PRO A 145 27.63 -20.12 -14.73
CA PRO A 145 27.46 -19.52 -16.05
C PRO A 145 26.85 -18.12 -15.98
N THR A 146 26.29 -17.73 -14.83
CA THR A 146 25.74 -16.38 -14.62
C THR A 146 25.70 -16.06 -13.13
N ASP A 147 26.14 -14.85 -12.77
CA ASP A 147 25.89 -14.21 -11.47
C ASP A 147 24.69 -13.27 -11.63
N THR A 148 23.48 -13.82 -11.50
CA THR A 148 22.24 -13.06 -11.72
C THR A 148 21.85 -12.32 -10.46
N ASP A 149 21.75 -10.99 -10.54
CA ASP A 149 21.10 -10.19 -9.52
C ASP A 149 19.58 -10.40 -9.60
N TRP A 150 19.08 -11.31 -8.76
CA TRP A 150 17.65 -11.60 -8.70
C TRP A 150 16.82 -10.40 -8.24
N PHE A 151 17.37 -9.47 -7.47
CA PHE A 151 16.64 -8.28 -7.06
C PHE A 151 16.54 -7.26 -8.19
N ASP A 152 17.57 -7.10 -9.02
CA ASP A 152 17.48 -6.30 -10.25
C ASP A 152 16.50 -6.93 -11.27
N VAL A 153 16.40 -8.26 -11.31
CA VAL A 153 15.44 -8.98 -12.18
C VAL A 153 14.00 -8.93 -11.67
N LEU A 154 13.78 -8.77 -10.37
CA LEU A 154 12.46 -8.75 -9.76
C LEU A 154 11.91 -7.34 -9.55
N TYR A 155 12.79 -6.37 -9.35
CA TYR A 155 12.44 -4.99 -9.03
C TYR A 155 12.77 -4.02 -10.16
N ARG A 156 12.04 -2.92 -10.20
CA ARG A 156 12.25 -1.78 -11.07
C ARG A 156 11.93 -0.50 -10.32
N ASP A 157 12.36 0.64 -10.85
CA ASP A 157 11.90 1.93 -10.33
C ASP A 157 10.37 2.05 -10.50
N GLY A 158 9.68 2.29 -9.38
CA GLY A 158 8.25 2.52 -9.37
C GLY A 158 7.92 3.92 -9.86
N LYS A 159 6.80 4.09 -10.57
CA LYS A 159 6.37 5.38 -11.13
C LYS A 159 4.91 5.64 -10.79
N ILE A 160 4.63 6.81 -10.24
CA ILE A 160 3.27 7.26 -9.92
C ILE A 160 2.95 8.47 -10.78
N GLN A 161 1.78 8.48 -11.40
CA GLN A 161 1.24 9.62 -12.13
C GLN A 161 -0.17 9.93 -11.64
N ASN A 162 -0.42 11.20 -11.35
CA ASN A 162 -1.73 11.68 -10.94
C ASN A 162 -2.07 12.97 -11.70
N TYR A 163 -3.28 13.01 -12.21
CA TYR A 163 -3.88 14.20 -12.83
C TYR A 163 -5.28 14.36 -12.27
N ARG A 164 -5.56 15.53 -11.73
CA ARG A 164 -6.84 15.83 -11.11
C ARG A 164 -7.34 17.18 -11.57
N LEU A 165 -8.61 17.21 -11.93
CA LEU A 165 -9.34 18.39 -12.34
C LEU A 165 -10.55 18.55 -11.42
N ASP A 166 -10.64 19.69 -10.76
CA ASP A 166 -11.76 20.06 -9.88
C ASP A 166 -12.49 21.27 -10.43
N TYR A 167 -13.82 21.21 -10.38
CA TYR A 167 -14.71 22.31 -10.69
C TYR A 167 -15.66 22.55 -9.52
N SER A 168 -15.73 23.80 -9.05
CA SER A 168 -16.64 24.22 -7.99
C SER A 168 -17.35 25.51 -8.39
N ALA A 169 -18.68 25.51 -8.32
CA ALA A 169 -19.51 26.69 -8.57
C ALA A 169 -20.74 26.68 -7.67
N GLY A 170 -21.29 27.86 -7.37
CA GLY A 170 -22.52 27.93 -6.62
C GLY A 170 -23.08 29.34 -6.50
N ASN A 171 -24.39 29.42 -6.40
CA ASN A 171 -25.15 30.59 -5.98
C ASN A 171 -26.01 30.23 -4.76
N GLU A 172 -26.83 31.17 -4.29
CA GLU A 172 -27.69 30.99 -3.11
C GLU A 172 -28.71 29.84 -3.25
N ILE A 173 -29.01 29.41 -4.48
CA ILE A 173 -30.05 28.40 -4.80
C ILE A 173 -29.44 27.04 -5.11
N SER A 174 -28.27 26.99 -5.77
CA SER A 174 -27.66 25.76 -6.25
C SER A 174 -26.14 25.78 -6.09
N LYS A 175 -25.59 24.66 -5.66
CA LYS A 175 -24.15 24.44 -5.44
C LYS A 175 -23.75 23.16 -6.16
N LEU A 176 -22.71 23.26 -6.99
CA LEU A 176 -22.18 22.16 -7.81
C LEU A 176 -20.69 21.98 -7.53
N TYR A 177 -20.30 20.73 -7.34
CA TYR A 177 -18.91 20.31 -7.32
C TYR A 177 -18.76 19.09 -8.23
N ALA A 178 -17.73 19.09 -9.06
CA ALA A 178 -17.38 17.98 -9.93
C ALA A 178 -15.87 17.80 -9.93
N SER A 179 -15.42 16.55 -9.82
CA SER A 179 -14.01 16.17 -9.82
C SER A 179 -13.79 15.08 -10.86
N PHE A 180 -12.61 15.10 -11.46
CA PHE A 180 -12.11 14.04 -12.32
C PHE A 180 -10.67 13.75 -11.96
N THR A 181 -10.37 12.49 -11.67
CA THR A 181 -9.01 12.06 -11.32
C THR A 181 -8.60 10.88 -12.18
N TYR A 182 -7.42 11.01 -12.77
CA TYR A 182 -6.69 9.91 -13.38
C TYR A 182 -5.47 9.60 -12.52
N PHE A 183 -5.44 8.39 -11.98
CA PHE A 183 -4.33 7.87 -11.19
C PHE A 183 -3.79 6.61 -11.87
N LYS A 184 -2.46 6.52 -11.98
CA LYS A 184 -1.77 5.34 -12.50
C LYS A 184 -0.52 5.08 -11.66
N GLU A 185 -0.41 3.85 -11.15
CA GLU A 185 0.77 3.39 -10.43
C GLU A 185 1.43 2.20 -11.12
N GLU A 186 2.69 2.37 -11.47
CA GLU A 186 3.57 1.29 -11.88
C GLU A 186 4.43 0.89 -10.68
N GLY A 187 4.09 -0.25 -10.08
CA GLY A 187 4.77 -0.73 -8.88
C GLY A 187 6.23 -1.12 -9.13
N ALA A 188 7.02 -1.07 -8.06
CA ALA A 188 8.43 -1.44 -8.08
C ALA A 188 8.70 -2.93 -8.26
N ILE A 189 7.71 -3.81 -8.10
CA ILE A 189 7.81 -5.24 -8.46
C ILE A 189 7.40 -5.41 -9.92
N ILE A 190 8.18 -6.16 -10.69
CA ILE A 190 7.90 -6.43 -12.10
C ILE A 190 6.54 -7.13 -12.24
N LYS A 191 5.70 -6.58 -13.14
CA LYS A 191 4.27 -6.92 -13.39
C LYS A 191 3.22 -6.39 -12.41
N ASN A 192 3.57 -5.56 -11.43
CA ASN A 192 2.57 -4.88 -10.61
C ASN A 192 2.14 -3.55 -11.28
N ARG A 193 0.88 -3.47 -11.73
CA ARG A 193 0.28 -2.30 -12.40
C ARG A 193 -1.15 -2.11 -11.90
N ILE A 194 -1.47 -0.89 -11.46
CA ILE A 194 -2.82 -0.49 -11.03
C ILE A 194 -3.18 0.84 -11.69
#